data_AF-A0A1H4HSF0-F1
#
_entry.id   AF-A0A1H4HSF0-F1
#
_cell.length_a   1.000
_cell.length_b   1.000
_cell.length_c   1.000
_cell.angle_alpha   90.00
_cell.angle_beta   90.00
_cell.angle_gamma   90.00
#
_symmetry.space_group_name_H-M   'P 1'
#
loop_
_entity.id
_entity.type
_entity.pdbx_description
1 polymer ?
#
loop_
_entity_poly.entity_id
_entity_poly.type
_entity_poly.pdbx_seq_one_letter_code
_entity_poly.pdbx_strand_id
1 'polypeptide(L)'
;MRTDPRAACGNEKELLFWAVVHDAIAHPLMALTAYSRLSIRFHDYTSHYAWPRDTRAPIAPVTVHSDRFGELIVTAKPSGVFEVQHGRIAHRFVVRAIDVSDAVEQAEQWFNDLVELIPESAL
;
A
#
# COMPACT_ATOMS: atom_id res chain seq x y z
N MET A 1 -14.73 0.04 -1.43
CA MET A 1 -13.66 -0.21 -2.43
C MET A 1 -12.76 -1.33 -1.92
N ARG A 2 -12.47 -2.34 -2.74
CA ARG A 2 -11.52 -3.41 -2.39
C ARG A 2 -10.15 -2.92 -2.83
N THR A 3 -9.35 -2.40 -1.90
CA THR A 3 -7.96 -1.99 -2.14
C THR A 3 -7.26 -3.16 -2.82
N ASP A 4 -6.76 -2.99 -4.05
CA ASP A 4 -5.99 -4.04 -4.69
C ASP A 4 -4.79 -4.34 -3.77
N PRO A 5 -4.69 -5.54 -3.19
CA PRO A 5 -3.58 -5.86 -2.28
C PRO A 5 -2.21 -5.76 -2.97
N ARG A 6 -2.17 -5.77 -4.32
CA ARG A 6 -0.97 -5.52 -5.11
C ARG A 6 -0.60 -4.03 -5.21
N ALA A 7 -1.58 -3.13 -5.10
CA ALA A 7 -1.34 -1.69 -5.07
C ALA A 7 -0.95 -1.20 -3.67
N ALA A 8 -1.52 -1.82 -2.62
CA ALA A 8 -1.29 -1.43 -1.23
C ALA A 8 0.05 -1.93 -0.65
N CYS A 9 0.64 -2.99 -1.21
CA CYS A 9 1.90 -3.53 -0.75
C CYS A 9 3.03 -3.07 -1.66
N GLY A 10 4.04 -2.38 -1.11
CA GLY A 10 5.28 -1.99 -1.81
C GLY A 10 6.18 -3.17 -2.19
N ASN A 11 5.59 -4.18 -2.82
CA ASN A 11 6.25 -5.39 -3.29
C ASN A 11 6.94 -5.05 -4.62
N GLU A 12 8.23 -5.35 -4.71
CA GLU A 12 9.00 -5.09 -5.94
C GLU A 12 8.54 -6.00 -7.09
N LYS A 13 8.24 -7.26 -6.74
CA LYS A 13 7.80 -8.32 -7.67
C LYS A 13 7.11 -9.44 -6.92
N GLU A 14 6.35 -10.24 -7.65
CA GLU A 14 5.76 -11.49 -7.16
C GLU A 14 6.63 -12.67 -7.63
N LEU A 15 7.16 -13.45 -6.70
CA LEU A 15 7.89 -14.68 -6.99
C LEU A 15 6.92 -15.85 -6.96
N LEU A 16 6.38 -16.23 -8.13
CA LEU A 16 5.31 -17.22 -8.29
C LEU A 16 5.54 -18.53 -7.52
N PHE A 17 6.77 -19.08 -7.57
CA PHE A 17 7.10 -20.29 -6.82
C PHE A 17 6.82 -20.13 -5.32
N TRP A 18 7.26 -19.01 -4.74
CA TRP A 18 7.06 -18.73 -3.33
C TRP A 18 5.62 -18.36 -3.00
N ALA A 19 4.91 -17.67 -3.90
CA ALA A 19 3.49 -17.40 -3.75
C ALA A 19 2.68 -18.70 -3.68
N VAL A 20 2.98 -19.68 -4.53
CA VAL A 20 2.35 -21.01 -4.47
C VAL A 20 2.69 -21.73 -3.17
N VAL A 21 3.96 -21.72 -2.74
CA VAL A 21 4.36 -22.32 -1.46
C VAL A 21 3.63 -21.65 -0.28
N HIS A 22 3.49 -20.32 -0.31
CA HIS A 22 2.78 -19.57 0.71
C HIS A 22 1.29 -19.95 0.76
N ASP A 23 0.60 -19.89 -0.38
CA ASP A 23 -0.84 -20.13 -0.44
C ASP A 23 -1.21 -21.60 -0.23
N ALA A 24 -0.46 -22.53 -0.83
CA ALA A 24 -0.80 -23.96 -0.83
C ALA A 24 -0.23 -24.74 0.35
N ILE A 25 0.80 -24.22 1.05
CA ILE A 25 1.46 -24.93 2.15
C ILE A 25 1.37 -24.13 3.45
N ALA A 26 1.75 -22.85 3.45
CA ALA A 26 1.81 -22.09 4.70
C ALA A 26 0.41 -21.84 5.30
N HIS A 27 -0.59 -21.47 4.50
CA HIS A 27 -1.96 -21.30 4.99
C HIS A 27 -2.57 -22.61 5.56
N PRO A 28 -2.53 -23.76 4.85
CA PRO A 28 -2.98 -25.02 5.45
C PRO A 28 -2.21 -25.41 6.71
N LEU A 29 -0.90 -25.19 6.75
CA LEU A 29 -0.10 -25.49 7.95
C LEU A 29 -0.53 -24.65 9.16
N MET A 30 -0.88 -23.38 8.96
CA MET A 30 -1.44 -22.55 10.03
C MET A 30 -2.76 -23.12 10.56
N ALA A 31 -3.67 -23.52 9.66
CA ALA A 31 -4.94 -24.12 10.06
C ALA A 31 -4.74 -25.45 10.80
N LEU A 32 -3.88 -26.33 10.29
CA LEU A 32 -3.62 -27.65 10.87
C LEU A 32 -2.89 -27.61 12.22
N THR A 33 -2.12 -26.56 12.48
CA THR A 33 -1.37 -26.41 13.74
C THR A 33 -2.00 -25.42 14.69
N ALA A 34 -3.26 -25.04 14.47
CA ALA A 34 -3.99 -24.06 15.26
C ALA A 34 -3.19 -22.76 15.48
N TYR A 35 -2.60 -22.24 14.40
CA TYR A 35 -1.82 -21.01 14.40
C TYR A 35 -0.63 -21.04 15.37
N SER A 36 0.05 -22.19 15.44
CA SER A 36 1.26 -22.34 16.24
C SER A 36 2.34 -21.29 15.88
N ARG A 37 3.24 -21.01 16.83
CA ARG A 37 4.35 -20.05 16.60
C ARG A 37 5.22 -20.46 15.40
N LEU A 38 5.39 -21.76 15.16
CA LEU A 38 6.17 -22.26 14.03
C LEU A 38 5.47 -22.02 12.71
N SER A 39 4.17 -22.30 12.61
CA SER A 39 3.41 -22.07 11.37
C SER A 39 3.32 -20.59 11.03
N ILE A 40 3.19 -19.71 12.03
CA ILE A 40 3.21 -18.25 11.81
C ILE A 40 4.57 -17.81 11.27
N ARG A 41 5.68 -18.29 11.87
CA ARG A 41 7.02 -17.98 11.36
C ARG A 41 7.25 -18.50 9.94
N PHE A 42 6.74 -19.69 9.62
CA PHE A 42 6.83 -20.25 8.28
C PHE A 42 5.99 -19.46 7.27
N HIS A 43 4.80 -19.03 7.66
CA HIS A 43 3.96 -18.12 6.89
C HIS A 43 4.67 -16.80 6.60
N ASP A 44 5.24 -16.16 7.63
CA ASP A 44 5.93 -14.87 7.46
C ASP A 44 7.18 -15.01 6.60
N TYR A 45 7.92 -16.11 6.78
CA TYR A 45 9.06 -16.47 5.94
C TYR A 45 8.61 -16.59 4.48
N THR A 46 7.65 -17.47 4.17
CA THR A 46 7.19 -17.69 2.79
C THR A 46 6.60 -16.44 2.16
N SER A 47 5.89 -15.61 2.93
CA SER A 47 5.36 -14.32 2.49
C SER A 47 6.48 -13.36 2.07
N HIS A 48 7.55 -13.26 2.88
CA HIS A 48 8.70 -12.42 2.59
C HIS A 48 9.39 -12.79 1.28
N TYR A 49 9.49 -14.09 0.97
CA TYR A 49 10.06 -14.55 -0.30
C TYR A 49 9.07 -14.45 -1.47
N ALA A 50 7.77 -14.65 -1.24
CA ALA A 50 6.74 -14.52 -2.27
C ALA A 50 6.62 -13.09 -2.78
N TRP A 51 6.73 -12.13 -1.86
CA TRP A 51 6.59 -10.71 -2.14
C TRP A 51 7.71 -9.92 -1.47
N PRO A 52 8.93 -9.93 -2.04
CA PRO A 52 10.03 -9.13 -1.53
C PRO A 52 9.61 -7.65 -1.52
N ARG A 53 9.75 -7.04 -0.35
CA ARG A 53 9.48 -5.61 -0.14
C ARG A 53 10.69 -4.81 -0.56
N ASP A 54 10.43 -3.63 -1.12
CA ASP A 54 11.50 -2.68 -1.41
C ASP A 54 12.05 -2.11 -0.10
N THR A 55 13.32 -2.39 0.20
CA THR A 55 13.99 -1.93 1.43
C THR A 55 14.78 -0.63 1.23
N ARG A 56 14.78 -0.07 0.02
CA ARG A 56 15.48 1.19 -0.23
C ARG A 56 14.81 2.32 0.56
N ALA A 57 15.61 3.24 1.06
CA ALA A 57 15.10 4.39 1.78
C ALA A 57 14.15 5.19 0.88
N PRO A 58 13.01 5.68 1.42
CA PRO A 58 12.16 6.58 0.67
C PRO A 58 12.94 7.83 0.27
N ILE A 59 12.64 8.35 -0.92
CA ILE A 59 13.19 9.62 -1.39
C ILE A 59 12.61 10.73 -0.50
N ALA A 60 13.38 11.79 -0.27
CA ALA A 60 12.94 12.94 0.51
C ALA A 60 11.55 13.40 0.04
N PRO A 61 10.61 13.62 0.96
CA PRO A 61 9.26 14.01 0.60
C PRO A 61 9.26 15.40 -0.05
N VAL A 62 8.40 15.57 -1.05
CA VAL A 62 8.12 16.86 -1.68
C VAL A 62 6.74 17.34 -1.25
N THR A 63 6.59 18.65 -1.04
CA THR A 63 5.29 19.24 -0.72
C THR A 63 4.70 19.82 -2.01
N VAL A 64 3.47 19.44 -2.33
CA VAL A 64 2.72 19.90 -3.49
C VAL A 64 1.46 20.61 -3.02
N HIS A 65 1.12 21.73 -3.64
CA HIS A 65 -0.12 22.45 -3.33
C HIS A 65 -1.27 21.93 -4.20
N SER A 66 -2.35 21.51 -3.56
CA SER A 66 -3.65 21.17 -4.14
C SER A 66 -4.63 22.31 -3.86
N ASP A 67 -5.36 22.74 -4.89
CA ASP A 67 -6.37 23.79 -4.74
C ASP A 67 -7.49 23.40 -3.75
N ARG A 68 -7.88 22.12 -3.74
CA ARG A 68 -8.98 21.61 -2.91
C ARG A 68 -8.52 21.12 -1.54
N PHE A 69 -7.36 20.45 -1.48
CA PHE A 69 -6.91 19.78 -0.26
C PHE A 69 -5.76 20.50 0.46
N GLY A 70 -5.28 21.62 -0.12
CA GLY A 70 -4.16 22.38 0.42
C GLY A 70 -2.84 21.64 0.22
N GLU A 71 -1.96 21.67 1.23
CA GLU A 71 -0.66 21.01 1.12
C GLU A 71 -0.80 19.48 1.15
N LEU A 72 -0.19 18.82 0.17
CA LEU A 72 -0.03 17.37 0.08
C LEU A 72 1.46 17.04 0.19
N ILE A 73 1.79 16.07 1.04
CA ILE A 73 3.16 15.59 1.21
C ILE A 73 3.32 14.31 0.39
N VAL A 74 4.12 14.37 -0.67
CA VAL A 74 4.35 13.25 -1.57
C VAL A 74 5.72 12.66 -1.27
N THR A 75 5.74 11.38 -0.90
CA THR A 75 6.96 10.61 -0.69
C THR A 75 7.09 9.60 -1.83
N ALA A 76 8.09 9.81 -2.70
CA ALA A 76 8.41 8.83 -3.71
C ALA A 76 9.08 7.62 -3.04
N LYS A 77 8.42 6.47 -3.14
CA LYS A 77 8.98 5.18 -2.79
C LYS A 77 9.63 4.58 -4.03
N PRO A 78 10.58 3.68 -3.83
CA PRO A 78 11.22 3.05 -4.96
C PRO A 78 10.23 2.12 -5.70
N SER A 79 10.59 1.73 -6.92
CA SER A 79 9.74 0.92 -7.81
C SER A 79 8.46 1.60 -8.32
N GLY A 80 8.46 2.94 -8.44
CA GLY A 80 7.35 3.72 -9.02
C GLY A 80 6.11 3.80 -8.11
N VAL A 81 6.31 3.63 -6.81
CA VAL A 81 5.25 3.76 -5.81
C VAL A 81 5.37 5.13 -5.17
N PHE A 82 4.24 5.80 -4.94
CA PHE A 82 4.17 7.09 -4.28
C PHE A 82 3.23 6.99 -3.09
N GLU A 83 3.63 7.60 -1.98
CA GLU A 83 2.75 7.82 -0.83
C GLU A 83 2.39 9.30 -0.79
N VAL A 84 1.10 9.60 -0.90
CA VAL A 84 0.56 10.96 -0.80
C VAL A 84 -0.17 11.09 0.54
N GLN A 85 0.38 11.92 1.42
CA GLN A 85 -0.22 12.24 2.70
C GLN A 85 -0.95 13.58 2.59
N HIS A 86 -2.19 13.62 3.08
CA HIS A 86 -2.93 14.87 3.21
C HIS A 86 -2.30 15.73 4.32
N GLY A 87 -2.03 17.01 4.06
CA GLY A 87 -1.36 17.88 5.04
C GLY A 87 -2.21 18.29 6.25
N ARG A 88 -3.53 18.10 6.20
CA ARG A 88 -4.47 18.51 7.27
C ARG A 88 -5.15 17.34 7.95
N ILE A 89 -5.31 16.23 7.24
CA ILE A 89 -5.98 15.04 7.73
C ILE A 89 -4.92 13.95 7.86
N ALA A 90 -4.93 13.18 8.94
CA ALA A 90 -4.04 12.04 9.14
C ALA A 90 -4.43 10.86 8.23
N HIS A 91 -4.41 11.09 6.92
CA HIS A 91 -4.78 10.14 5.90
C HIS A 91 -3.66 10.04 4.85
N ARG A 92 -3.35 8.81 4.44
CA ARG A 92 -2.32 8.50 3.45
C ARG A 92 -2.92 7.65 2.34
N PHE A 93 -2.58 7.99 1.11
CA PHE A 93 -2.90 7.21 -0.07
C PHE A 93 -1.60 6.69 -0.68
N VAL A 94 -1.55 5.40 -1.04
CA VAL A 94 -0.37 4.78 -1.65
C VAL A 94 -0.77 4.28 -3.03
N VAL A 95 -0.01 4.70 -4.04
CA VAL A 95 -0.37 4.52 -5.45
C VAL A 95 0.86 4.22 -6.30
N ARG A 96 0.68 3.54 -7.43
CA ARG A 96 1.70 3.47 -8.48
C ARG A 96 1.44 4.59 -9.48
N ALA A 97 2.47 5.38 -9.75
CA ALA A 97 2.38 6.52 -10.66
C ALA A 97 3.68 6.65 -11.47
N ILE A 98 3.59 7.33 -12.60
CA ILE A 98 4.74 7.57 -13.48
C ILE A 98 5.65 8.64 -12.85
N ASP A 99 5.04 9.64 -12.21
CA ASP A 99 5.73 10.73 -11.53
C ASP A 99 4.89 11.30 -10.36
N VAL A 100 5.40 12.38 -9.76
CA VAL A 100 4.74 13.09 -8.65
C VAL A 100 3.40 13.69 -9.08
N SER A 101 3.29 14.19 -10.31
CA SER A 101 2.07 14.85 -10.80
C SER A 101 0.94 13.84 -10.93
N ASP A 102 1.22 12.70 -11.56
CA ASP A 102 0.28 11.59 -11.70
C ASP A 102 -0.13 11.03 -10.33
N ALA A 103 0.82 10.91 -9.38
CA ALA A 103 0.50 10.48 -8.01
C ALA A 103 -0.47 11.44 -7.30
N VAL A 104 -0.28 12.75 -7.49
CA VAL A 104 -1.13 13.78 -6.88
C VAL A 104 -2.53 13.75 -7.50
N GLU A 105 -2.64 13.69 -8.83
CA GLU A 105 -3.93 13.62 -9.53
C GLU A 105 -4.76 12.41 -9.05
N GLN A 106 -4.13 11.23 -8.97
CA GLN A 106 -4.79 10.03 -8.46
C GLN A 106 -5.18 10.16 -6.97
N ALA A 107 -4.35 10.80 -6.15
CA ALA A 107 -4.65 11.04 -4.75
C ALA A 107 -5.82 12.00 -4.57
N GLU A 108 -5.87 13.09 -5.35
CA GLU A 108 -6.97 14.05 -5.32
C GLU A 108 -8.29 13.41 -5.74
N GLN A 109 -8.28 12.61 -6.81
CA GLN A 109 -9.44 11.82 -7.23
C GLN A 109 -9.92 10.92 -6.09
N TRP A 110 -9.00 10.19 -5.45
CA TRP A 110 -9.33 9.29 -4.34
C TRP A 110 -9.87 10.04 -3.11
N PHE A 111 -9.31 11.20 -2.77
CA PHE A 111 -9.81 12.04 -1.69
C PHE A 111 -11.19 12.64 -2.02
N ASN A 112 -11.45 13.00 -3.28
CA ASN A 112 -12.77 13.45 -3.72
C ASN A 112 -13.82 12.35 -3.52
N ASP A 113 -13.52 11.14 -3.97
CA ASP A 113 -14.42 9.98 -3.82
C ASP A 113 -14.72 9.70 -2.34
N LEU A 114 -13.72 9.84 -1.45
CA LEU A 114 -13.93 9.72 -0.01
C LEU A 114 -14.88 10.78 0.54
N VAL A 115 -14.74 12.04 0.12
CA VAL A 115 -15.60 13.13 0.58
C VAL A 115 -17.04 12.90 0.14
N GLU A 116 -17.25 12.42 -1.09
CA GLU A 116 -18.59 12.09 -1.62
C GLU A 116 -19.27 10.92 -0.88
N LEU A 117 -18.50 10.06 -0.22
CA LEU A 117 -19.01 8.95 0.58
C LEU A 117 -19.42 9.35 2.00
N ILE A 118 -19.07 10.57 2.45
CA ILE A 118 -19.50 11.07 3.76
C ILE A 118 -20.90 11.69 3.58
N PRO A 119 -21.95 11.11 4.18
CA PRO A 119 -23.29 11.70 4.07
C PRO A 119 -23.30 13.11 4.67
N GLU A 120 -23.97 14.06 4.01
CA GLU A 120 -24.03 15.47 4.44
C GLU A 120 -24.47 15.66 5.91
N SER A 121 -25.16 14.68 6.48
CA SER A 121 -25.55 14.66 7.91
C SER A 121 -24.39 14.46 8.89
N ALA A 122 -23.17 14.19 8.41
CA ALA A 122 -21.98 13.89 9.22
C ALA A 122 -20.86 14.95 9.11
N LEU A 123 -21.08 16.01 8.32
CA LEU A 123 -20.21 17.20 8.23
C LEU A 123 -20.79 18.35 9.06
#